data_AF-A0A815J1W0-F1
#
_entry.id   AF-A0A815J1W0-F1
#
_cell.length_a   1.000
_cell.length_b   1.000
_cell.length_c   1.000
_cell.angle_alpha   90.00
_cell.angle_beta   90.00
_cell.angle_gamma   90.00
#
_symmetry.space_group_name_H-M   'P 1'
#
loop_
_entity.id
_entity.type
_entity.pdbx_description
1 polymer ?
#
loop_
_entity_poly.entity_id
_entity_poly.type
_entity_poly.pdbx_seq_one_letter_code
_entity_poly.pdbx_strand_id
1 'polypeptide(L)'
;MNLNSINYVCVSNVKAAINSTIYFPNVTRLAIRSLEMSDHSISWTLNSLLPLNKLTELNLVSYRIIVDDLLKLLRFTPNLNLLGLEALIVDEPTLNLRRKRKRFKYITGTKKIKHLRIDAQFSWKKLRFVAYLFPKLEYLEIKYIPNEIIDIFRLILTKPNHILQNLFLVCIRYCSTKYLEGLDNLIRSEHLVDDYVIKYGDDDLYLWW
;
A
#
# COMPACT_ATOMS: atom_id res chain seq x y z
N MET A 1 10.29 -32.20 6.13
CA MET A 1 10.77 -30.81 5.94
C MET A 1 10.44 -30.01 7.20
N ASN A 2 11.39 -29.30 7.80
CA ASN A 2 11.13 -28.50 9.01
C ASN A 2 10.51 -27.15 8.61
N LEU A 3 9.20 -27.01 8.78
CA LEU A 3 8.48 -25.79 8.42
C LEU A 3 8.68 -24.65 9.44
N ASN A 4 9.23 -24.94 10.62
CA ASN A 4 9.38 -23.96 11.69
C ASN A 4 10.49 -22.92 11.42
N SER A 5 11.43 -23.22 10.53
CA SER A 5 12.48 -22.27 10.13
C SER A 5 12.05 -21.33 9.00
N ILE A 6 10.86 -21.56 8.40
CA ILE A 6 10.38 -20.77 7.27
C ILE A 6 9.73 -19.48 7.78
N ASN A 7 10.30 -18.33 7.42
CA ASN A 7 9.77 -17.01 7.74
C ASN A 7 9.13 -16.30 6.54
N TYR A 8 9.39 -16.79 5.32
CA TYR A 8 8.86 -16.25 4.06
C TYR A 8 8.22 -17.35 3.23
N VAL A 9 7.00 -17.08 2.74
CA VAL A 9 6.28 -17.97 1.83
C VAL A 9 5.79 -17.18 0.62
N CYS A 10 5.98 -17.75 -0.56
CA CYS A 10 5.40 -17.27 -1.81
C CYS A 10 4.39 -18.31 -2.31
N VAL A 11 3.11 -17.95 -2.34
CA VAL A 11 2.03 -18.79 -2.84
C VAL A 11 1.69 -18.39 -4.27
N SER A 12 2.09 -19.22 -5.22
CA SER A 12 1.76 -18.97 -6.64
C SER A 12 0.32 -19.31 -6.99
N ASN A 13 -0.29 -20.28 -6.29
CA ASN A 13 -1.69 -20.67 -6.45
C ASN A 13 -2.28 -21.00 -5.08
N VAL A 14 -3.21 -20.16 -4.61
CA VAL A 14 -3.80 -20.31 -3.27
C VAL A 14 -4.68 -21.55 -3.14
N LYS A 15 -5.43 -21.92 -4.19
CA LYS A 15 -6.25 -23.12 -4.18
C LYS A 15 -5.41 -24.38 -3.97
N ALA A 16 -4.27 -24.46 -4.67
CA ALA A 16 -3.33 -25.56 -4.49
C ALA A 16 -2.70 -25.56 -3.08
N ALA A 17 -2.37 -24.38 -2.54
CA ALA A 17 -1.80 -24.26 -1.20
C ALA A 17 -2.78 -24.72 -0.10
N ILE A 18 -4.05 -24.35 -0.17
CA ILE A 18 -5.06 -24.80 0.81
C ILE A 18 -5.21 -26.32 0.76
N ASN A 19 -5.28 -26.89 -0.45
CA ASN A 19 -5.41 -28.33 -0.64
C ASN A 19 -4.18 -29.11 -0.18
N SER A 20 -3.02 -28.46 -0.03
CA SER A 20 -1.78 -29.11 0.39
C SER A 20 -1.75 -29.48 1.89
N THR A 21 -2.69 -29.01 2.71
CA THR A 21 -2.72 -29.18 4.18
C THR A 21 -1.49 -28.66 4.93
N ILE A 22 -0.60 -27.92 4.25
CA ILE A 22 0.62 -27.37 4.83
C ILE A 22 0.29 -26.09 5.60
N TYR A 23 0.67 -26.07 6.88
CA TYR A 23 0.59 -24.89 7.74
C TYR A 23 1.97 -24.34 8.07
N PHE A 24 2.15 -23.03 7.96
CA PHE A 24 3.43 -22.35 8.19
C PHE A 24 3.39 -21.49 9.47
N PRO A 25 3.75 -22.05 10.64
CA PRO A 25 3.47 -21.42 11.94
C PRO A 25 4.34 -20.20 12.28
N ASN A 26 5.47 -20.01 11.59
CA ASN A 26 6.45 -18.96 11.89
C ASN A 26 6.63 -17.95 10.75
N VAL A 27 5.76 -17.99 9.74
CA VAL A 27 5.83 -17.05 8.61
C VAL A 27 5.44 -15.65 9.08
N THR A 28 6.32 -14.70 8.76
CA THR A 28 6.10 -13.27 8.98
C THR A 28 5.94 -12.52 7.65
N ARG A 29 6.37 -13.12 6.54
CA ARG A 29 6.37 -12.50 5.21
C ARG A 29 5.64 -13.38 4.21
N LEU A 30 4.59 -12.86 3.59
CA LEU A 30 3.76 -13.59 2.64
C LEU A 30 3.69 -12.84 1.30
N ALA A 31 3.94 -13.56 0.21
CA ALA A 31 3.62 -13.10 -1.15
C ALA A 31 2.61 -14.06 -1.79
N ILE A 32 1.63 -13.52 -2.49
CA ILE A 32 0.63 -14.28 -3.23
C ILE A 32 0.61 -13.76 -4.66
N ARG A 33 0.72 -14.66 -5.64
CA ARG A 33 0.77 -14.29 -7.07
C ARG A 33 -0.48 -14.60 -7.86
N SER A 34 -1.25 -15.60 -7.44
CA SER A 34 -2.56 -15.89 -7.99
C SER A 34 -3.52 -16.20 -6.86
N LEU A 35 -4.52 -15.32 -6.73
CA LEU A 35 -5.58 -15.42 -5.75
C LEU A 35 -6.90 -15.64 -6.51
N GLU A 36 -7.07 -16.84 -7.05
CA GLU A 36 -8.39 -17.33 -7.50
C GLU A 36 -9.19 -17.71 -6.25
N MET A 37 -9.94 -16.74 -5.73
CA MET A 37 -10.78 -16.98 -4.55
C MET A 37 -12.13 -17.57 -4.99
N SER A 38 -12.59 -18.58 -4.26
CA SER A 38 -14.02 -18.86 -4.13
C SER A 38 -14.69 -17.79 -3.24
N ASP A 39 -16.00 -17.89 -3.02
CA ASP A 39 -16.84 -16.93 -2.28
C ASP A 39 -16.40 -16.59 -0.82
N HIS A 40 -15.28 -17.11 -0.33
CA HIS A 40 -14.77 -16.86 1.01
C HIS A 40 -13.88 -15.61 1.10
N SER A 41 -13.82 -15.00 2.30
CA SER A 41 -12.96 -13.84 2.55
C SER A 41 -11.49 -14.23 2.49
N ILE A 42 -10.65 -13.37 1.88
CA ILE A 42 -9.18 -13.52 1.84
C ILE A 42 -8.58 -13.83 3.21
N SER A 43 -9.05 -13.18 4.28
CA SER A 43 -8.55 -13.39 5.64
C SER A 43 -8.73 -14.83 6.10
N TRP A 44 -9.86 -15.45 5.76
CA TRP A 44 -10.16 -16.82 6.17
C TRP A 44 -9.24 -17.80 5.44
N THR A 45 -9.10 -17.61 4.13
CA THR A 45 -8.20 -18.40 3.29
C THR A 45 -6.74 -18.30 3.72
N LEU A 46 -6.25 -17.12 4.10
CA LEU A 46 -4.85 -16.98 4.51
C LEU A 46 -4.60 -17.50 5.91
N ASN A 47 -5.59 -17.40 6.81
CA ASN A 47 -5.44 -17.89 8.18
C ASN A 47 -5.38 -19.43 8.28
N SER A 48 -5.84 -20.16 7.26
CA SER A 48 -5.66 -21.61 7.18
C SER A 48 -4.25 -22.02 6.75
N LEU A 49 -3.48 -21.11 6.14
CA LEU A 49 -2.11 -21.36 5.69
C LEU A 49 -1.06 -20.95 6.73
N LEU A 50 -1.33 -19.88 7.49
CA LEU A 50 -0.37 -19.32 8.45
C LEU A 50 -1.06 -18.41 9.48
N PRO A 51 -0.42 -18.10 10.62
CA PRO A 51 -0.99 -17.21 11.62
C PRO A 51 -0.87 -15.75 11.19
N LEU A 52 -1.99 -15.14 10.79
CA LEU A 52 -2.03 -13.76 10.28
C LEU A 52 -1.53 -12.71 11.27
N ASN A 53 -1.63 -12.99 12.56
CA ASN A 53 -1.16 -12.07 13.61
C ASN A 53 0.36 -11.91 13.66
N LYS A 54 1.14 -12.82 13.05
CA LYS A 54 2.60 -12.72 12.96
C LYS A 54 3.08 -11.99 11.70
N LEU A 55 2.19 -11.76 10.72
CA LEU A 55 2.58 -11.13 9.46
C LEU A 55 3.06 -9.69 9.66
N THR A 56 4.27 -9.42 9.17
CA THR A 56 4.90 -8.10 9.07
C THR A 56 4.90 -7.59 7.63
N GLU A 57 4.91 -8.49 6.65
CA GLU A 57 4.88 -8.16 5.22
C GLU A 57 3.84 -9.00 4.47
N LEU A 58 3.05 -8.32 3.64
CA LEU A 58 2.07 -8.95 2.77
C LEU A 58 2.13 -8.35 1.37
N ASN A 59 2.32 -9.20 0.37
CA ASN A 59 2.27 -8.82 -1.05
C ASN A 59 1.17 -9.61 -1.75
N LEU A 60 0.15 -8.91 -2.25
CA LEU A 60 -0.94 -9.48 -3.04
C LEU A 60 -0.76 -9.05 -4.50
N VAL A 61 -0.06 -9.89 -5.26
CA VAL A 61 0.23 -9.70 -6.68
C VAL A 61 -0.90 -10.33 -7.51
N SER A 62 -1.28 -9.68 -8.61
CA SER A 62 -2.38 -10.11 -9.49
C SER A 62 -3.77 -10.15 -8.83
N TYR A 63 -3.97 -9.47 -7.71
CA TYR A 63 -5.26 -9.42 -7.03
C TYR A 63 -5.76 -7.99 -6.84
N ARG A 64 -6.95 -7.71 -7.38
CA ARG A 64 -7.63 -6.44 -7.19
C ARG A 64 -8.46 -6.53 -5.91
N ILE A 65 -7.96 -5.95 -4.83
CA ILE A 65 -8.65 -5.99 -3.54
C ILE A 65 -9.65 -4.85 -3.43
N ILE A 66 -10.88 -5.15 -3.02
CA ILE A 66 -11.86 -4.13 -2.65
C ILE A 66 -11.54 -3.62 -1.24
N VAL A 67 -11.70 -2.32 -1.02
CA VAL A 67 -11.38 -1.66 0.25
C VAL A 67 -11.98 -2.36 1.48
N ASP A 68 -13.22 -2.85 1.39
CA ASP A 68 -13.87 -3.50 2.52
C ASP A 68 -13.21 -4.84 2.89
N ASP A 69 -12.69 -5.58 1.92
CA ASP A 69 -11.95 -6.82 2.17
C ASP A 69 -10.54 -6.54 2.68
N LEU A 70 -9.90 -5.48 2.19
CA LEU A 70 -8.66 -4.99 2.77
C LEU A 70 -8.86 -4.65 4.26
N LEU A 71 -9.92 -3.92 4.62
CA LEU A 71 -10.18 -3.54 6.01
C LEU A 71 -10.44 -4.77 6.89
N LYS A 72 -11.12 -5.80 6.37
CA LYS A 72 -11.29 -7.09 7.09
C LYS A 72 -9.93 -7.76 7.30
N LEU A 73 -9.12 -7.88 6.26
CA LEU A 73 -7.80 -8.49 6.32
C LEU A 73 -6.89 -7.80 7.33
N LEU A 74 -6.88 -6.46 7.30
CA LEU A 74 -6.11 -5.66 8.24
C LEU A 74 -6.50 -5.97 9.68
N ARG A 75 -7.76 -6.28 10.02
CA ARG A 75 -8.12 -6.63 11.42
C ARG A 75 -7.35 -7.84 11.94
N PHE A 76 -7.04 -8.79 11.08
CA PHE A 76 -6.32 -10.03 11.43
C PHE A 76 -4.80 -9.92 11.32
N THR A 77 -4.28 -8.80 10.78
CA THR A 77 -2.84 -8.54 10.64
C THR A 77 -2.41 -7.31 11.47
N PRO A 78 -2.43 -7.38 12.82
CA PRO A 78 -2.01 -6.28 13.71
C PRO A 78 -0.57 -5.82 13.52
N ASN A 79 0.33 -6.71 13.13
CA ASN A 79 1.77 -6.43 13.04
C ASN A 79 2.24 -6.06 11.62
N LEU A 80 1.30 -5.88 10.68
CA LEU A 80 1.63 -5.60 9.30
C LEU A 80 2.23 -4.20 9.15
N ASN A 81 3.46 -4.15 8.63
CA ASN A 81 4.22 -2.92 8.41
C ASN A 81 4.39 -2.62 6.92
N LEU A 82 4.50 -3.66 6.08
CA LEU A 82 4.60 -3.55 4.64
C LEU A 82 3.40 -4.20 3.96
N LEU A 83 2.73 -3.44 3.10
CA LEU A 83 1.63 -3.91 2.27
C LEU A 83 1.91 -3.60 0.80
N GLY A 84 1.99 -4.65 -0.02
CA GLY A 84 2.02 -4.54 -1.47
C GLY A 84 0.72 -5.05 -2.08
N LEU A 85 0.14 -4.28 -2.99
CA LEU A 85 -1.09 -4.60 -3.70
C LEU A 85 -0.89 -4.41 -5.20
N GLU A 86 -1.52 -5.27 -6.00
CA GLU A 86 -1.66 -5.02 -7.44
C GLU A 86 -2.58 -3.81 -7.67
N ALA A 87 -3.81 -3.86 -7.13
CA ALA A 87 -4.76 -2.76 -7.25
C ALA A 87 -5.68 -2.67 -6.03
N LEU A 88 -6.03 -1.44 -5.67
CA LEU A 88 -7.04 -1.15 -4.66
C LEU A 88 -8.29 -0.57 -5.32
N ILE A 89 -9.40 -1.30 -5.22
CA ILE A 89 -10.73 -0.87 -5.68
C ILE A 89 -11.41 -0.12 -4.55
N VAL A 90 -11.71 1.15 -4.82
CA VAL A 90 -12.46 2.04 -3.92
C VAL A 90 -13.59 2.67 -4.73
N ASP A 91 -14.82 2.51 -4.28
CA ASP A 91 -15.99 3.17 -4.86
C ASP A 91 -15.97 4.67 -4.54
N GLU A 92 -16.44 5.51 -5.47
CA GLU A 92 -16.50 6.98 -5.29
C GLU A 92 -17.17 7.41 -3.97
N PRO A 93 -18.29 6.79 -3.51
CA PRO A 93 -18.86 7.11 -2.21
C PRO A 93 -17.91 6.89 -1.02
N THR A 94 -16.98 5.93 -1.10
CA THR A 94 -16.00 5.65 -0.05
C THR A 94 -14.84 6.65 -0.06
N LEU A 95 -14.51 7.24 -1.21
CA LEU A 95 -13.52 8.33 -1.29
C LEU A 95 -14.00 9.59 -0.55
N ASN A 96 -15.30 9.75 -0.32
CA ASN A 96 -15.84 10.82 0.50
C ASN A 96 -15.66 10.55 2.01
N LEU A 97 -14.47 10.87 2.51
CA LEU A 97 -14.06 10.67 3.90
C LEU A 97 -15.02 11.27 4.94
N ARG A 98 -15.74 12.36 4.63
CA ARG A 98 -16.64 13.03 5.59
C ARG A 98 -17.74 12.09 6.10
N ARG A 99 -18.26 11.21 5.24
CA ARG A 99 -19.39 10.32 5.57
C ARG A 99 -18.98 9.07 6.35
N LYS A 100 -17.71 8.65 6.28
CA LYS A 100 -17.27 7.32 6.79
C LYS A 100 -16.15 7.35 7.84
N ARG A 101 -15.81 8.52 8.42
CA ARG A 101 -14.77 8.63 9.47
C ARG A 101 -14.93 7.64 10.63
N LYS A 102 -16.17 7.38 11.07
CA LYS A 102 -16.43 6.42 12.17
C LYS A 102 -16.05 4.98 11.79
N ARG A 103 -16.26 4.57 10.54
CA ARG A 103 -16.00 3.20 10.04
C ARG A 103 -14.51 2.88 10.05
N PHE A 104 -13.68 3.86 9.73
CA PHE A 104 -12.24 3.66 9.54
C PHE A 104 -11.40 3.97 10.78
N LYS A 105 -11.98 4.62 11.80
CA LYS A 105 -11.30 5.06 13.03
C LYS A 105 -10.47 3.95 13.70
N TYR A 106 -10.96 2.71 13.67
CA TYR A 106 -10.23 1.57 14.22
C TYR A 106 -8.91 1.31 13.48
N ILE A 107 -8.93 1.30 12.14
CA ILE A 107 -7.75 1.02 11.32
C ILE A 107 -6.74 2.17 11.43
N THR A 108 -7.21 3.41 11.34
CA THR A 108 -6.34 4.59 11.41
C THR A 108 -5.60 4.72 12.74
N GLY A 109 -6.20 4.23 13.84
CA GLY A 109 -5.60 4.31 15.18
C GLY A 109 -4.69 3.13 15.54
N THR A 110 -4.88 1.96 14.93
CA THR A 110 -4.23 0.71 15.38
C THR A 110 -3.15 0.21 14.44
N LYS A 111 -3.19 0.59 13.16
CA LYS A 111 -2.27 0.04 12.15
C LYS A 111 -0.99 0.85 12.03
N LYS A 112 0.11 0.12 11.86
CA LYS A 112 1.47 0.63 11.75
C LYS A 112 2.05 0.39 10.36
N ILE A 113 1.20 0.37 9.32
CA ILE A 113 1.68 0.28 7.95
C ILE A 113 2.54 1.50 7.67
N LYS A 114 3.82 1.23 7.46
CA LYS A 114 4.87 2.19 7.16
C LYS A 114 5.16 2.20 5.67
N HIS A 115 5.10 1.03 5.03
CA HIS A 115 5.44 0.89 3.61
C HIS A 115 4.22 0.40 2.83
N LEU A 116 3.83 1.14 1.80
CA LEU A 116 2.72 0.80 0.92
C LEU A 116 3.17 0.84 -0.53
N ARG A 117 2.95 -0.27 -1.24
CA ARG A 117 3.14 -0.36 -2.69
C ARG A 117 1.82 -0.68 -3.37
N ILE A 118 1.46 0.06 -4.41
CA ILE A 118 0.29 -0.20 -5.25
C ILE A 118 0.71 -0.16 -6.72
N ASP A 119 0.61 -1.29 -7.42
CA ASP A 119 1.06 -1.42 -8.81
C ASP A 119 0.02 -0.97 -9.87
N ALA A 120 -1.09 -0.40 -9.43
CA ALA A 120 -2.11 0.18 -10.31
C ALA A 120 -2.03 1.70 -10.33
N GLN A 121 -2.51 2.30 -11.42
CA GLN A 121 -2.62 3.76 -11.53
C GLN A 121 -3.46 4.32 -10.37
N PHE A 122 -2.90 5.31 -9.70
CA PHE A 122 -3.44 5.93 -8.51
C PHE A 122 -3.84 7.38 -8.79
N SER A 123 -5.08 7.72 -8.44
CA SER A 123 -5.56 9.09 -8.50
C SER A 123 -5.26 9.84 -7.20
N TRP A 124 -5.22 11.17 -7.25
CA TRP A 124 -5.00 12.01 -6.06
C TRP A 124 -6.08 11.77 -4.99
N LYS A 125 -7.34 11.49 -5.39
CA LYS A 125 -8.43 11.14 -4.46
C LYS A 125 -8.15 9.83 -3.72
N LYS A 126 -7.67 8.80 -4.43
CA LYS A 126 -7.29 7.52 -3.82
C LYS A 126 -6.09 7.69 -2.89
N LEU A 127 -5.12 8.52 -3.28
CA LEU A 127 -3.98 8.88 -2.44
C LEU A 127 -4.42 9.53 -1.13
N ARG A 128 -5.31 10.51 -1.21
CA ARG A 128 -5.88 11.15 -0.02
C ARG A 128 -6.60 10.16 0.90
N PHE A 129 -7.32 9.21 0.32
CA PHE A 129 -7.99 8.16 1.07
C PHE A 129 -6.99 7.22 1.78
N VAL A 130 -5.95 6.78 1.06
CA VAL A 130 -4.87 5.93 1.60
C VAL A 130 -4.10 6.63 2.72
N ALA A 131 -3.76 7.89 2.53
CA ALA A 131 -3.10 8.72 3.52
C ALA A 131 -3.93 8.79 4.82
N TYR A 132 -5.25 8.91 4.69
CA TYR A 132 -6.14 8.85 5.83
C TYR A 132 -6.15 7.48 6.51
N LEU A 133 -6.14 6.38 5.75
CA LEU A 133 -6.11 5.02 6.31
C LEU A 133 -4.80 4.68 7.04
N PHE A 134 -3.67 5.19 6.54
CA PHE A 134 -2.33 4.87 7.03
C PHE A 134 -1.57 6.13 7.42
N PRO A 135 -1.93 6.77 8.55
CA PRO A 135 -1.32 8.05 8.96
C PRO A 135 0.16 7.94 9.39
N LYS A 136 0.68 6.71 9.52
CA LYS A 136 2.09 6.40 9.86
C LYS A 136 2.89 5.94 8.64
N LEU A 137 2.39 6.20 7.44
CA LEU A 137 3.08 5.84 6.22
C LEU A 137 4.38 6.63 6.10
N GLU A 138 5.47 5.92 5.86
CA GLU A 138 6.85 6.40 5.76
C GLU A 138 7.39 6.27 4.33
N TYR A 139 6.97 5.21 3.63
CA TYR A 139 7.32 4.93 2.24
C TYR A 139 6.07 4.61 1.40
N LEU A 140 5.94 5.29 0.26
CA LEU A 140 4.86 5.08 -0.69
C LEU A 140 5.42 4.80 -2.09
N GLU A 141 4.97 3.72 -2.71
CA GLU A 141 5.31 3.35 -4.09
C GLU A 141 4.02 3.19 -4.91
N ILE A 142 3.85 4.00 -5.95
CA ILE A 142 2.62 4.01 -6.76
C ILE A 142 2.90 4.23 -8.24
N LYS A 143 1.99 3.75 -9.10
CA LYS A 143 1.82 4.29 -10.46
C LYS A 143 0.88 5.48 -10.41
N TYR A 144 1.04 6.43 -11.32
CA TYR A 144 0.25 7.66 -11.35
C TYR A 144 -0.62 7.74 -12.61
N ILE A 145 -1.64 8.60 -12.54
CA ILE A 145 -2.38 9.06 -13.72
C ILE A 145 -1.63 10.29 -14.26
N PRO A 146 -1.16 10.31 -15.52
CA PRO A 146 -0.32 11.39 -16.04
C PRO A 146 -0.86 12.81 -15.86
N ASN A 147 -2.18 12.97 -15.93
CA ASN A 147 -2.85 14.28 -15.81
C ASN A 147 -3.05 14.72 -14.35
N GLU A 148 -2.78 13.86 -13.37
CA GLU A 148 -2.95 14.16 -11.93
C GLU A 148 -1.62 14.22 -11.17
N ILE A 149 -0.48 14.07 -11.84
CA ILE A 149 0.82 13.95 -11.18
C ILE A 149 1.16 15.19 -10.33
N ILE A 150 0.84 16.39 -10.83
CA ILE A 150 1.08 17.64 -10.12
C ILE A 150 0.24 17.70 -8.83
N ASP A 151 -1.04 17.31 -8.91
CA ASP A 151 -1.92 17.28 -7.74
C ASP A 151 -1.49 16.23 -6.72
N ILE A 152 -0.95 15.10 -7.18
CA ILE A 152 -0.33 14.08 -6.34
C ILE A 152 0.87 14.67 -5.59
N PHE A 153 1.79 15.34 -6.29
CA PHE A 153 2.96 15.96 -5.64
C PHE A 153 2.57 17.06 -4.66
N ARG A 154 1.64 17.95 -5.02
CA ARG A 154 1.10 18.95 -4.09
C ARG A 154 0.52 18.29 -2.85
N LEU A 155 -0.35 17.28 -3.01
CA LEU A 155 -0.93 16.58 -1.87
C LEU A 155 0.13 15.97 -0.93
N ILE A 156 1.19 15.41 -1.49
CA ILE A 156 2.28 14.77 -0.74
C ILE A 156 3.12 15.82 -0.01
N LEU A 157 3.51 16.89 -0.70
CA LEU A 157 4.57 17.79 -0.26
C LEU A 157 4.07 19.04 0.48
N THR A 158 2.80 19.43 0.34
CA THR A 158 2.29 20.63 1.02
C THR A 158 2.40 20.49 2.55
N LYS A 159 3.34 21.23 3.17
CA LYS A 159 3.43 21.46 4.62
C LYS A 159 2.36 22.48 5.03
N PRO A 160 1.12 22.05 5.35
CA PRO A 160 0.90 21.39 6.63
C PRO A 160 -0.09 20.21 6.49
N ASN A 161 0.08 19.34 5.50
CA ASN A 161 -0.75 18.14 5.39
C ASN A 161 -0.45 17.20 6.56
N HIS A 162 -1.19 17.37 7.66
CA HIS A 162 -1.24 16.46 8.80
C HIS A 162 -1.55 14.99 8.41
N ILE A 163 -1.98 14.76 7.17
CA ILE A 163 -2.38 13.44 6.67
C ILE A 163 -1.16 12.56 6.34
N LEU A 164 -0.05 13.13 5.86
CA LEU A 164 1.17 12.40 5.43
C LEU A 164 2.42 12.87 6.19
N GLN A 165 2.27 13.29 7.44
CA GLN A 165 3.35 13.86 8.25
C GLN A 165 4.57 12.94 8.50
N ASN A 166 4.41 11.63 8.34
CA ASN A 166 5.51 10.66 8.51
C ASN A 166 6.13 10.21 7.19
N LEU A 167 5.53 10.61 6.05
CA LEU A 167 5.98 10.20 4.73
C LEU A 167 7.26 10.98 4.43
N PHE A 168 8.33 10.27 4.13
CA PHE A 168 9.62 10.86 3.78
C PHE A 168 10.19 10.28 2.49
N LEU A 169 9.64 9.20 1.96
CA LEU A 169 10.07 8.61 0.68
C LEU A 169 8.86 8.27 -0.19
N VAL A 170 8.92 8.72 -1.43
CA VAL A 170 7.93 8.42 -2.48
C VAL A 170 8.63 7.91 -3.72
N CYS A 171 8.15 6.79 -4.23
CA CYS A 171 8.50 6.26 -5.54
C CYS A 171 7.29 6.34 -6.48
N ILE A 172 7.44 7.07 -7.58
CA ILE A 172 6.48 7.14 -8.67
C ILE A 172 7.00 6.27 -9.81
N ARG A 173 6.31 5.16 -10.04
CA ARG A 173 6.76 4.15 -11.01
C ARG A 173 6.39 4.51 -12.44
N TYR A 174 7.27 4.15 -13.39
CA TYR A 174 7.12 4.45 -14.82
C TYR A 174 6.90 5.95 -15.07
N CYS A 175 7.64 6.77 -14.34
CA CYS A 175 7.59 8.22 -14.46
C CYS A 175 8.38 8.68 -15.70
N SER A 176 7.78 9.55 -16.50
CA SER A 176 8.51 10.14 -17.62
C SER A 176 9.46 11.23 -17.12
N THR A 177 10.70 11.24 -17.61
CA THR A 177 11.71 12.25 -17.28
C THR A 177 11.25 13.69 -17.51
N LYS A 178 10.28 13.91 -18.42
CA LYS A 178 9.66 15.24 -18.66
C LYS A 178 9.06 15.88 -17.41
N TYR A 179 8.69 15.08 -16.41
CA TYR A 179 8.13 15.59 -15.16
C TYR A 179 9.21 16.03 -14.16
N LEU A 180 10.47 15.66 -14.34
CA LEU A 180 11.57 16.01 -13.42
C LEU A 180 11.83 17.51 -13.40
N GLU A 181 11.96 18.12 -14.59
CA GLU A 181 12.21 19.56 -14.73
C GLU A 181 11.03 20.39 -14.19
N GLY A 182 9.80 19.90 -14.42
CA GLY A 182 8.60 20.54 -13.87
C GLY A 182 8.48 20.39 -12.36
N LEU A 183 8.93 19.26 -11.80
CA LEU A 183 8.80 18.96 -10.38
C LEU A 183 9.72 19.82 -9.51
N ASP A 184 10.99 19.98 -9.89
CA ASP A 184 11.93 20.83 -9.12
C ASP A 184 11.44 22.28 -9.08
N ASN A 185 11.01 22.81 -10.23
CA ASN A 185 10.41 24.14 -10.33
C ASN A 185 9.12 24.28 -9.52
N LEU A 186 8.26 23.26 -9.53
CA LEU A 186 7.03 23.24 -8.73
C LEU A 186 7.34 23.33 -7.23
N ILE A 187 8.26 22.49 -6.74
CA ILE A 187 8.63 22.43 -5.32
C ILE A 187 9.18 23.78 -4.84
N ARG A 188 10.09 24.38 -5.62
CA ARG A 188 10.71 25.66 -5.27
C ARG A 188 9.74 26.83 -5.36
N SER A 189 8.96 26.92 -6.43
CA SER A 189 8.04 28.05 -6.65
C SER A 189 6.91 28.07 -5.61
N GLU A 190 6.38 26.91 -5.25
CA GLU A 190 5.31 26.77 -4.26
C GLU A 190 5.83 26.60 -2.83
N HIS A 191 7.16 26.58 -2.63
CA HIS A 191 7.82 26.39 -1.32
C HIS A 191 7.27 25.15 -0.59
N LEU A 192 7.13 24.04 -1.31
CA LEU A 192 6.47 22.84 -0.77
C LEU A 192 7.32 22.15 0.31
N VAL A 193 8.63 22.02 0.06
CA VAL A 193 9.60 21.41 0.97
C VAL A 193 10.99 21.99 0.72
N ASP A 194 11.79 22.11 1.79
CA ASP A 194 13.07 22.82 1.78
C ASP A 194 14.24 21.88 1.43
N ASP A 195 14.36 20.77 2.16
CA ASP A 195 15.44 19.79 2.01
C ASP A 195 14.91 18.53 1.32
N TYR A 196 15.01 18.46 -0.01
CA TYR A 196 14.56 17.30 -0.77
C TYR A 196 15.62 16.84 -1.78
N VAL A 197 15.52 15.58 -2.17
CA VAL A 197 16.32 15.02 -3.26
C VAL A 197 15.43 14.25 -4.22
N ILE A 198 15.67 14.46 -5.51
CA ILE A 198 15.04 13.73 -6.60
C ILE A 198 16.10 12.84 -7.24
N LYS A 199 15.80 11.55 -7.39
CA LYS A 199 16.56 10.63 -8.25
C LYS A 199 15.65 9.99 -9.27
N TYR A 200 16.20 9.75 -10.45
CA TYR A 200 15.56 9.00 -11.50
C TYR A 200 16.42 7.77 -11.83
N GLY A 201 15.78 6.60 -11.94
CA GLY A 201 16.46 5.37 -12.28
C GLY A 201 15.45 4.25 -12.55
N ASP A 202 15.76 3.38 -13.50
CA ASP A 202 14.90 2.24 -13.91
C ASP A 202 13.46 2.65 -14.24
N ASP A 203 13.30 3.76 -14.98
CA ASP A 203 12.02 4.39 -15.31
C ASP A 203 11.19 4.91 -14.12
N ASP A 204 11.75 4.89 -12.91
CA ASP A 204 11.09 5.29 -11.67
C ASP A 204 11.66 6.61 -11.13
N LEU A 205 10.78 7.43 -10.55
CA LEU A 205 11.14 8.68 -9.88
C LEU A 205 11.07 8.49 -8.37
N TYR A 206 12.19 8.75 -7.70
CA TYR A 206 12.34 8.71 -6.26
C TYR A 206 12.45 10.14 -5.73
N LEU A 207 11.61 10.47 -4.76
CA LEU A 207 11.61 11.75 -4.05
C LEU A 207 11.67 11.48 -2.55
N TRP A 208 12.63 12.08 -1.85
CA TRP A 208 12.70 12.02 -0.40
C TRP A 208 13.09 13.36 0.24
N TRP A 209 12.67 13.55 1.49
CA TRP A 209 12.85 14.77 2.29
C TRP A 209 12.79 14.48 3.79
#